data_AF-A0AAJ1VVB4-F1
#
_entry.id   AF-A0AAJ1VVB4-F1
#
_cell.length_a   1.000
_cell.length_b   1.000
_cell.length_c   1.000
_cell.angle_alpha   90.00
_cell.angle_beta   90.00
_cell.angle_gamma   90.00
#
_symmetry.space_group_name_H-M   'P 1'
#
loop_
_entity.id
_entity.type
_entity.pdbx_description
1 polymer ?
#
loop_
_entity_poly.entity_id
_entity_poly.type
_entity_poly.pdbx_seq_one_letter_code
_entity_poly.pdbx_strand_id
1 'polypeptide(L)'
;MKNLYLPVLLALSCTFASASAPVPEENCVDIPDSHYSCSPLLACVGNSGEYFVGRALGRDEGTLAGVTNFGSICTGTWVSRNFIGTGQAGFEYDNGHRGKVIFYYRDDVSGTVKGFGITNHGVSIRAWSGHYIQDFLDEKSGQVDNKLMCGEVQIPLS
;
A
#
# COMPACT_ATOMS: atom_id res chain seq x y z
N MET A 1 52.58 30.05 -22.79
CA MET A 1 52.25 30.68 -21.49
C MET A 1 51.35 29.73 -20.72
N LYS A 2 51.79 29.31 -19.53
CA LYS A 2 51.03 28.48 -18.58
C LYS A 2 49.75 29.22 -18.17
N ASN A 3 48.66 28.48 -17.95
CA ASN A 3 47.77 28.70 -16.80
C ASN A 3 46.93 27.43 -16.53
N LEU A 4 47.33 26.76 -15.45
CA LEU A 4 46.57 25.76 -14.70
C LEU A 4 45.26 26.37 -14.21
N TYR A 5 44.12 25.69 -14.40
CA TYR A 5 42.98 25.79 -13.48
C TYR A 5 42.17 24.48 -13.43
N LEU A 6 42.50 23.65 -12.44
CA LEU A 6 41.56 22.83 -11.67
C LEU A 6 41.71 23.31 -10.21
N PRO A 7 40.81 23.03 -9.24
CA PRO A 7 39.49 22.37 -9.32
C PRO A 7 38.41 23.08 -8.45
N VAL A 8 37.11 22.87 -8.71
CA VAL A 8 36.12 22.78 -7.61
C VAL A 8 35.01 21.83 -8.05
N LEU A 9 35.16 20.56 -7.73
CA LEU A 9 34.04 19.62 -7.71
C LEU A 9 33.27 19.88 -6.41
N LEU A 10 32.19 20.67 -6.50
CA LEU A 10 31.17 20.72 -5.46
C LEU A 10 30.43 19.38 -5.49
N ALA A 11 30.90 18.42 -4.69
CA ALA A 11 30.14 17.23 -4.37
C ALA A 11 28.95 17.66 -3.50
N LEU A 12 27.81 17.93 -4.15
CA LEU A 12 26.53 18.13 -3.49
C LEU A 12 26.09 16.76 -2.94
N SER A 13 26.55 16.41 -1.74
CA SER A 13 26.09 15.24 -1.02
C SER A 13 24.63 15.49 -0.60
N CYS A 14 23.69 15.10 -1.47
CA CYS A 14 22.29 14.91 -1.08
C CYS A 14 22.28 13.82 0.01
N THR A 15 22.23 14.23 1.27
CA THR A 15 21.80 13.36 2.35
C THR A 15 20.33 13.05 2.09
N PHE A 16 20.06 11.93 1.42
CA PHE A 16 18.72 11.36 1.39
C PHE A 16 18.38 11.02 2.82
N ALA A 17 17.57 11.85 3.47
CA ALA A 17 16.90 11.46 4.69
C ALA A 17 15.96 10.31 4.30
N SER A 18 16.39 9.06 4.52
CA SER A 18 15.49 7.92 4.52
C SER A 18 14.51 8.13 5.66
N ALA A 19 13.36 8.72 5.37
CA ALA A 19 12.21 8.63 6.23
C ALA A 19 11.83 7.14 6.29
N SER A 20 12.33 6.43 7.30
CA SER A 20 11.86 5.10 7.63
C SER A 20 10.40 5.25 8.04
N ALA A 21 9.48 4.87 7.16
CA ALA A 21 8.07 4.83 7.50
C ALA A 21 7.89 3.78 8.61
N PRO A 22 7.20 4.11 9.72
CA PRO A 22 7.06 3.19 10.83
C PRO A 22 6.28 1.94 10.42
N VAL A 23 6.86 0.78 10.76
CA VAL A 23 6.22 -0.53 10.89
C VAL A 23 4.86 -0.40 11.61
N PRO A 24 3.85 -1.26 11.32
CA PRO A 24 2.48 -1.07 11.79
C PRO A 24 2.42 -0.82 13.30
N GLU A 25 1.79 0.28 13.66
CA GLU A 25 1.42 0.59 15.03
C GLU A 25 0.29 -0.36 15.43
N GLU A 26 0.44 -1.05 16.57
CA GLU A 26 -0.38 -2.19 16.99
C GLU A 26 -1.88 -1.86 17.13
N ASN A 27 -2.23 -0.57 17.19
CA ASN A 27 -3.61 -0.10 17.28
C ASN A 27 -3.96 0.75 16.06
N CYS A 28 -4.23 0.10 14.93
CA CYS A 28 -4.88 0.76 13.81
C CYS A 28 -6.33 1.06 14.21
N VAL A 29 -6.65 2.32 14.48
CA VAL A 29 -7.98 2.75 14.96
C VAL A 29 -8.63 3.66 13.92
N ASP A 30 -9.88 3.39 13.58
CA ASP A 30 -10.69 4.36 12.85
C ASP A 30 -11.13 5.49 13.78
N ILE A 31 -10.71 6.71 13.45
CA ILE A 31 -11.04 7.92 14.19
C ILE A 31 -11.95 8.77 13.28
N PRO A 32 -13.21 9.01 13.67
CA PRO A 32 -14.11 9.85 12.89
C PRO A 32 -13.49 11.22 12.58
N ASP A 33 -13.59 11.60 11.31
CA ASP A 33 -13.20 12.90 10.76
C ASP A 33 -11.74 13.33 11.03
N SER A 34 -10.85 12.35 11.17
CA SER A 34 -9.43 12.58 11.46
C SER A 34 -8.52 12.11 10.34
N HIS A 35 -7.50 12.91 10.02
CA HIS A 35 -6.38 12.50 9.16
C HIS A 35 -5.50 11.41 9.80
N TYR A 36 -5.69 11.15 11.09
CA TYR A 36 -5.07 10.03 11.80
C TYR A 36 -5.95 8.78 11.84
N SER A 37 -7.12 8.79 11.18
CA SER A 37 -7.91 7.57 10.99
C SER A 37 -7.05 6.53 10.27
N CYS A 38 -7.05 5.32 10.82
CA CYS A 38 -6.29 4.20 10.30
C CYS A 38 -7.25 3.09 9.86
N SER A 39 -7.00 2.54 8.69
CA SER A 39 -7.64 1.31 8.20
C SER A 39 -6.56 0.26 7.94
N PRO A 40 -6.77 -1.01 8.37
CA PRO A 40 -5.87 -2.09 7.99
C PRO A 40 -5.92 -2.28 6.47
N LEU A 41 -4.77 -2.62 5.88
CA LEU A 41 -4.58 -2.75 4.44
C LEU A 41 -3.90 -4.09 4.15
N LEU A 42 -4.51 -4.86 3.25
CA LEU A 42 -4.01 -6.15 2.80
C LEU A 42 -3.91 -6.15 1.28
N ALA A 43 -2.89 -6.79 0.73
CA ALA A 43 -2.83 -7.02 -0.71
C ALA A 43 -2.20 -8.36 -1.05
N CYS A 44 -2.70 -9.00 -2.10
CA CYS A 44 -2.10 -10.14 -2.76
C CYS A 44 -1.42 -9.67 -4.05
N VAL A 45 -0.16 -10.04 -4.24
CA VAL A 45 0.67 -9.68 -5.39
C VAL A 45 0.87 -10.93 -6.25
N GLY A 46 0.26 -10.93 -7.43
CA GLY A 46 0.24 -12.10 -8.31
C GLY A 46 -0.43 -13.30 -7.64
N ASN A 47 0.04 -14.50 -8.01
CA ASN A 47 -0.46 -15.78 -7.49
C ASN A 47 0.66 -16.63 -6.86
N SER A 48 1.85 -16.04 -6.63
CA SER A 48 3.03 -16.73 -6.10
C SER A 48 3.05 -16.86 -4.57
N GLY A 49 2.04 -16.34 -3.88
CA GLY A 49 2.01 -16.28 -2.42
C GLY A 49 2.70 -15.07 -1.81
N GLU A 50 3.06 -14.08 -2.62
CA GLU A 50 3.50 -12.78 -2.11
C GLU A 50 2.29 -11.96 -1.66
N TYR A 51 2.28 -11.57 -0.39
CA TYR A 51 1.24 -10.70 0.16
C TYR A 51 1.84 -9.59 1.00
N PHE A 52 1.09 -8.50 1.10
CA PHE A 52 1.39 -7.31 1.88
C PHE A 52 0.38 -7.17 3.02
N VAL A 53 0.89 -6.77 4.19
CA VAL A 53 0.09 -6.39 5.36
C VAL A 53 0.56 -5.01 5.82
N GLY A 54 -0.39 -4.12 6.07
CA GLY A 54 -0.10 -2.75 6.46
C GLY A 54 -1.32 -1.96 6.86
N ARG A 55 -1.23 -0.66 6.67
CA ARG A 55 -2.28 0.30 6.98
C ARG A 55 -2.38 1.42 5.95
N ALA A 56 -3.60 1.94 5.81
CA ALA A 56 -3.89 3.21 5.17
C ALA A 56 -4.25 4.23 6.26
N LEU A 57 -3.62 5.41 6.23
CA LEU A 57 -3.91 6.54 7.09
C LEU A 57 -4.59 7.63 6.30
N GLY A 58 -5.55 8.31 6.94
CA GLY A 58 -6.22 9.49 6.40
C GLY A 58 -7.71 9.31 6.17
N ARG A 59 -8.33 10.39 5.68
CA ARG A 59 -9.74 10.44 5.27
C ARG A 59 -9.80 11.20 3.97
N ASP A 60 -10.48 10.61 2.98
CA ASP A 60 -10.49 11.00 1.56
C ASP A 60 -9.14 10.97 0.84
N GLU A 61 -8.03 11.21 1.51
CA GLU A 61 -6.68 11.01 1.01
C GLU A 61 -5.71 10.72 2.16
N GLY A 62 -4.55 10.17 1.81
CA GLY A 62 -3.47 10.03 2.76
C GLY A 62 -2.38 9.07 2.31
N THR A 63 -1.78 8.38 3.28
CA THR A 63 -0.61 7.53 3.07
C THR A 63 -0.91 6.08 3.34
N LEU A 64 -0.15 5.19 2.71
CA LEU A 64 -0.13 3.77 3.02
C LEU A 64 1.28 3.32 3.39
N ALA A 65 1.37 2.36 4.29
CA ALA A 65 2.63 1.74 4.69
C ALA A 65 2.42 0.30 5.15
N GLY A 66 3.39 -0.57 4.89
CA GLY A 66 3.39 -1.94 5.40
C GLY A 66 4.55 -2.76 4.85
N VAL A 67 4.44 -4.08 5.00
CA VAL A 67 5.51 -5.04 4.69
C VAL A 67 4.97 -6.23 3.94
N THR A 68 5.77 -6.79 3.03
CA THR A 68 5.47 -8.09 2.43
C THR A 68 5.82 -9.23 3.38
N ASN A 69 5.28 -10.41 3.12
CA ASN A 69 5.67 -11.64 3.81
C ASN A 69 7.14 -12.04 3.57
N PHE A 70 7.82 -11.40 2.62
CA PHE A 70 9.27 -11.54 2.38
C PHE A 70 10.10 -10.43 3.02
N GLY A 71 9.47 -9.48 3.73
CA GLY A 71 10.14 -8.42 4.47
C GLY A 71 10.39 -7.12 3.70
N SER A 72 9.95 -7.01 2.44
CA SER A 72 10.07 -5.77 1.67
C SER A 72 9.13 -4.70 2.21
N ILE A 73 9.64 -3.50 2.44
CA ILE A 73 8.83 -2.37 2.91
C ILE A 73 8.16 -1.70 1.72
N CYS A 74 6.87 -1.39 1.86
CA CYS A 74 6.10 -0.68 0.85
C CYS A 74 5.44 0.56 1.45
N THR A 75 5.53 1.67 0.73
CA THR A 75 4.93 2.96 1.12
C THR A 75 4.26 3.61 -0.07
N GLY A 76 3.32 4.51 0.19
CA GLY A 76 2.61 5.19 -0.89
C GLY A 76 1.55 6.15 -0.43
N THR A 77 0.68 6.51 -1.37
CA THR A 77 -0.44 7.43 -1.13
C THR A 77 -1.72 6.91 -1.75
N TRP A 78 -2.84 7.41 -1.25
CA TRP A 78 -4.16 7.07 -1.75
C TRP A 78 -5.10 8.29 -1.75
N VAL A 79 -6.11 8.23 -2.61
CA VAL A 79 -7.22 9.20 -2.71
C VAL A 79 -8.54 8.45 -2.94
N SER A 80 -9.62 8.84 -2.27
CA SER A 80 -10.96 8.23 -2.36
C SER A 80 -11.65 8.55 -3.68
N ARG A 81 -11.35 9.73 -4.26
CA ARG A 81 -11.86 10.19 -5.54
C ARG A 81 -10.77 10.89 -6.33
N ASN A 82 -10.31 10.25 -7.41
CA ASN A 82 -9.49 10.87 -8.43
C ASN A 82 -10.35 11.64 -9.46
N PHE A 83 -9.73 12.18 -10.51
CA PHE A 83 -10.39 13.00 -11.54
C PHE A 83 -11.51 12.28 -12.34
N ILE A 84 -11.56 10.94 -12.29
CA ILE A 84 -12.61 10.11 -12.91
C ILE A 84 -13.60 9.54 -11.89
N GLY A 85 -13.54 10.02 -10.64
CA GLY A 85 -14.47 9.65 -9.56
C GLY A 85 -14.21 8.29 -8.92
N THR A 86 -13.02 7.70 -9.11
CA THR A 86 -12.65 6.40 -8.51
C THR A 86 -11.58 6.54 -7.44
N GLY A 87 -11.56 5.61 -6.49
CA GLY A 87 -10.47 5.51 -5.52
C GLY A 87 -9.18 5.04 -6.20
N GLN A 88 -8.04 5.62 -5.81
CA GLN A 88 -6.75 5.25 -6.34
C GLN A 88 -5.70 5.19 -5.24
N ALA A 89 -4.88 4.15 -5.23
CA ALA A 89 -3.66 4.05 -4.43
C ALA A 89 -2.45 3.83 -5.34
N GLY A 90 -1.33 4.46 -5.01
CA GLY A 90 -0.04 4.28 -5.66
C GLY A 90 1.02 4.00 -4.62
N PHE A 91 1.93 3.08 -4.90
CA PHE A 91 2.93 2.64 -3.93
C PHE A 91 4.25 2.22 -4.56
N GLU A 92 5.29 2.21 -3.73
CA GLU A 92 6.65 1.83 -4.08
C GLU A 92 7.25 0.97 -2.97
N TYR A 93 7.88 -0.12 -3.38
CA TYR A 93 8.68 -0.98 -2.52
C TYR A 93 10.10 -0.40 -2.38
N ASP A 94 10.78 -0.74 -1.29
CA ASP A 94 12.19 -0.39 -1.04
C ASP A 94 13.17 -0.78 -2.16
N ASN A 95 12.86 -1.84 -2.91
CA ASN A 95 13.62 -2.29 -4.08
C ASN A 95 13.32 -1.51 -5.38
N GLY A 96 12.47 -0.48 -5.33
CA GLY A 96 12.11 0.38 -6.46
C GLY A 96 10.98 -0.16 -7.35
N HIS A 97 10.40 -1.33 -7.04
CA HIS A 97 9.19 -1.80 -7.71
C HIS A 97 8.00 -0.89 -7.34
N ARG A 98 7.11 -0.63 -8.29
CA ARG A 98 5.97 0.27 -8.08
C ARG A 98 4.66 -0.39 -8.48
N GLY A 99 3.58 0.01 -7.82
CA GLY A 99 2.24 -0.48 -8.10
C GLY A 99 1.20 0.62 -8.07
N LYS A 100 0.11 0.38 -8.79
CA LYS A 100 -1.08 1.22 -8.76
C LYS A 100 -2.32 0.34 -8.64
N VAL A 101 -3.22 0.74 -7.76
CA VAL A 101 -4.49 0.08 -7.49
C VAL A 101 -5.62 1.09 -7.69
N ILE A 102 -6.67 0.66 -8.39
CA ILE A 102 -7.96 1.34 -8.40
C ILE A 102 -8.88 0.59 -7.45
N PHE A 103 -9.54 1.30 -6.55
CA PHE A 103 -10.42 0.71 -5.55
C PHE A 103 -11.81 1.33 -5.54
N TYR A 104 -12.74 0.55 -5.01
CA TYR A 104 -14.15 0.90 -4.88
C TYR A 104 -14.62 0.50 -3.49
N TYR A 105 -15.50 1.30 -2.93
CA TYR A 105 -16.20 0.94 -1.69
C TYR A 105 -17.10 -0.28 -1.94
N ARG A 106 -17.00 -1.25 -1.05
CA ARG A 106 -17.94 -2.35 -0.94
C ARG A 106 -19.04 -2.05 0.05
N ASP A 107 -18.69 -1.29 1.07
CA ASP A 107 -19.64 -0.73 2.00
C ASP A 107 -19.17 0.67 2.41
N ASP A 108 -19.98 1.67 2.11
CA ASP A 108 -19.68 3.07 2.39
C ASP A 108 -19.74 3.37 3.90
N VAL A 109 -20.51 2.59 4.66
CA VAL A 109 -20.72 2.82 6.09
C VAL A 109 -19.49 2.40 6.90
N SER A 110 -18.96 1.21 6.65
CA SER A 110 -17.74 0.69 7.27
C SER A 110 -16.45 1.23 6.64
N GLY A 111 -16.57 1.88 5.47
CA GLY A 111 -15.41 2.32 4.70
C GLY A 111 -14.62 1.18 4.06
N THR A 112 -15.19 -0.03 4.00
CA THR A 112 -14.49 -1.21 3.46
C THR A 112 -14.38 -1.10 1.93
N VAL A 113 -13.15 -1.21 1.42
CA VAL A 113 -12.86 -1.11 -0.01
C VAL A 113 -12.21 -2.38 -0.55
N LYS A 114 -12.43 -2.63 -1.84
CA LYS A 114 -11.75 -3.66 -2.63
C LYS A 114 -11.16 -3.01 -3.88
N GLY A 115 -9.93 -3.37 -4.20
CA GLY A 115 -9.19 -2.81 -5.32
C GLY A 115 -8.46 -3.83 -6.15
N PHE A 116 -8.21 -3.44 -7.40
CA PHE A 116 -7.44 -4.19 -8.37
C PHE A 116 -6.38 -3.29 -8.98
N GLY A 117 -5.21 -3.86 -9.22
CA GLY A 117 -4.05 -3.10 -9.67
C GLY A 117 -3.05 -3.93 -10.45
N ILE A 118 -1.96 -3.25 -10.81
CA ILE A 118 -0.84 -3.87 -11.50
C ILE A 118 0.47 -3.19 -11.06
N THR A 119 1.54 -3.96 -11.02
CA THR A 119 2.90 -3.41 -10.85
C THR A 119 3.44 -2.90 -12.17
N ASN A 120 4.52 -2.12 -12.10
CA ASN A 120 5.30 -1.68 -13.27
C ASN A 120 5.94 -2.85 -14.05
N HIS A 121 5.91 -4.08 -13.52
CA HIS A 121 6.36 -5.31 -14.17
C HIS A 121 5.21 -6.18 -14.69
N GLY A 122 3.97 -5.68 -14.65
CA GLY A 122 2.80 -6.40 -15.18
C GLY A 122 2.21 -7.44 -14.23
N VAL A 123 2.62 -7.46 -12.95
CA VAL A 123 2.09 -8.40 -11.95
C VAL A 123 0.78 -7.84 -11.39
N SER A 124 -0.28 -8.64 -11.40
CA SER A 124 -1.60 -8.23 -10.88
C SER A 124 -1.58 -8.03 -9.36
N ILE A 125 -2.43 -7.13 -8.87
CA ILE A 125 -2.62 -6.88 -7.44
C ILE A 125 -4.11 -6.95 -7.12
N ARG A 126 -4.45 -7.62 -6.02
CA ARG A 126 -5.76 -7.52 -5.37
C ARG A 126 -5.55 -6.95 -3.98
N ALA A 127 -6.31 -5.92 -3.62
CA ALA A 127 -6.13 -5.22 -2.35
C ALA A 127 -7.46 -5.01 -1.64
N TRP A 128 -7.40 -4.94 -0.32
CA TRP A 128 -8.53 -4.73 0.58
C TRP A 128 -8.11 -3.78 1.69
N SER A 129 -9.00 -2.88 2.11
CA SER A 129 -8.75 -2.01 3.25
C SER A 129 -10.05 -1.79 4.04
N GLY A 130 -9.93 -1.67 5.36
CA GLY A 130 -11.04 -1.42 6.28
C GLY A 130 -11.11 -2.42 7.45
N HIS A 131 -11.75 -2.03 8.55
CA HIS A 131 -11.81 -2.87 9.77
C HIS A 131 -12.67 -4.12 9.61
N TYR A 132 -13.53 -4.15 8.59
CA TYR A 132 -14.53 -5.21 8.39
C TYR A 132 -14.23 -6.02 7.12
N ILE A 133 -12.99 -6.05 6.63
CA ILE A 133 -12.60 -6.78 5.41
C ILE A 133 -13.21 -8.18 5.36
N GLN A 134 -13.17 -8.90 6.49
CA GLN A 134 -13.63 -10.29 6.64
C GLN A 134 -15.11 -10.46 6.25
N ASP A 135 -15.96 -9.47 6.56
CA ASP A 135 -17.39 -9.50 6.31
C ASP A 135 -17.73 -9.28 4.82
N PHE A 136 -16.77 -8.78 4.05
CA PHE A 136 -16.92 -8.42 2.64
C PHE A 136 -16.02 -9.24 1.70
N LEU A 137 -15.40 -10.32 2.21
CA LEU A 137 -14.73 -11.30 1.37
C LEU A 137 -15.79 -12.17 0.65
N ASP A 138 -15.62 -12.34 -0.66
CA ASP A 138 -16.44 -13.20 -1.52
C ASP A 138 -15.59 -14.36 -2.08
N GLU A 139 -16.18 -15.44 -2.62
CA GLU A 139 -15.39 -16.54 -3.24
C GLU A 139 -14.43 -16.01 -4.32
N LYS A 140 -14.81 -14.95 -5.03
CA LYS A 140 -13.97 -14.27 -6.05
C LYS A 140 -12.78 -13.50 -5.46
N SER A 141 -12.73 -13.30 -4.15
CA SER A 141 -11.60 -12.70 -3.44
C SER A 141 -10.47 -13.70 -3.19
N GLY A 142 -10.67 -14.99 -3.50
CA GLY A 142 -9.74 -16.06 -3.13
C GLY A 142 -9.97 -16.54 -1.69
N GLN A 143 -11.20 -16.44 -1.21
CA GLN A 143 -11.57 -16.95 0.10
C GLN A 143 -11.78 -18.47 0.02
N VAL A 144 -11.06 -19.22 0.84
CA VAL A 144 -11.25 -20.67 1.05
C VAL A 144 -11.43 -20.89 2.54
N ASP A 145 -12.54 -21.50 2.96
CA ASP A 145 -12.86 -21.77 4.37
C ASP A 145 -12.74 -20.53 5.29
N ASN A 146 -13.28 -19.40 4.84
CA ASN A 146 -13.18 -18.09 5.52
C ASN A 146 -11.78 -17.49 5.65
N LYS A 147 -10.79 -17.98 4.89
CA LYS A 147 -9.41 -17.48 4.89
C LYS A 147 -9.11 -16.74 3.59
N LEU A 148 -8.48 -15.57 3.69
CA LEU A 148 -8.03 -14.83 2.51
C LEU A 148 -6.75 -15.46 1.94
N MET A 149 -6.80 -15.93 0.70
CA MET A 149 -5.67 -16.61 0.06
C MET A 149 -4.98 -15.73 -0.99
N CYS A 150 -3.66 -15.82 -1.02
CA CYS A 150 -2.82 -15.36 -2.11
C CYS A 150 -2.09 -16.56 -2.71
N GLY A 151 -2.55 -17.04 -3.87
CA GLY A 151 -2.16 -18.37 -4.34
C GLY A 151 -2.53 -19.43 -3.29
N GLU A 152 -1.55 -20.25 -2.89
CA GLU A 152 -1.72 -21.28 -1.86
C GLU A 152 -1.44 -20.78 -0.42
N VAL A 153 -1.10 -19.50 -0.25
CA VAL A 153 -0.70 -18.92 1.05
C VAL A 153 -1.85 -18.13 1.67
N GLN A 154 -2.12 -18.38 2.95
CA GLN A 154 -3.08 -17.58 3.72
C GLN A 154 -2.47 -16.22 4.10
N ILE A 155 -3.20 -15.14 3.83
CA ILE A 155 -2.92 -13.81 4.36
C ILE A 155 -3.48 -13.75 5.79
N PRO A 156 -2.65 -13.40 6.80
CA PRO A 156 -3.14 -13.21 8.16
C PRO A 156 -4.02 -11.95 8.22
N LEU A 157 -5.27 -12.14 8.67
CA LEU A 157 -6.16 -11.04 9.04
C LEU A 157 -5.75 -10.62 10.45
N SER A 158 -5.41 -9.33 10.63
CA SER A 158 -5.03 -8.75 11.93
C SER A 158 -6.27 -8.25 12.66
#